data_AF-A0A5E4K5X1-F1
#
_entry.id   AF-A0A5E4K5X1-F1
#
_cell.length_a   1.000
_cell.length_b   1.000
_cell.length_c   1.000
_cell.angle_alpha   90.00
_cell.angle_beta   90.00
_cell.angle_gamma   90.00
#
_symmetry.space_group_name_H-M   'P 1'
#
loop_
_entity.id
_entity.type
_entity.pdbx_description
1 polymer ?
#
loop_
_entity_poly.entity_id
_entity_poly.type
_entity_poly.pdbx_seq_one_letter_code
_entity_poly.pdbx_strand_id
1 'polypeptide(L)'
;MKKKIIVRYKNKKIRIDAEDCGCFKKFSGLMFSKREKAEILLFDFDEKQKIRIHSFFVFYPFIAVWLDDKNRTVDLKIVNPFTPYASPKKSCFRLIEIPINRSTKKYQQFFIKKLHSSSVEI
;
A
#
# COMPACT_ATOMS: atom_id res chain seq x y z
N MET A 1 14.18 -0.87 8.53
CA MET A 1 14.45 0.52 8.96
C MET A 1 13.26 1.38 8.56
N LYS A 2 12.82 2.32 9.41
CA LYS A 2 11.69 3.20 9.07
C LYS A 2 12.13 4.30 8.11
N LYS A 3 11.43 4.45 6.99
CA LYS A 3 11.63 5.47 5.97
C LYS A 3 10.40 6.36 5.90
N LYS A 4 10.63 7.67 5.89
CA LYS A 4 9.59 8.68 5.68
C LYS A 4 9.45 8.93 4.18
N ILE A 5 8.26 8.67 3.64
CA ILE A 5 7.94 8.88 2.22
C ILE A 5 6.78 9.85 2.06
N ILE A 6 6.88 10.75 1.09
CA ILE A 6 5.79 11.68 0.73
C ILE A 6 5.03 11.09 -0.45
N VAL A 7 3.83 10.58 -0.19
CA VAL A 7 2.94 10.04 -1.21
C VAL A 7 2.07 11.15 -1.78
N ARG A 8 2.00 11.23 -3.11
CA ARG A 8 1.18 12.20 -3.83
C ARG A 8 -0.02 11.50 -4.46
N TYR A 9 -1.23 11.87 -4.06
CA TYR A 9 -2.47 11.32 -4.57
C TYR A 9 -3.42 12.43 -5.03
N LYS A 10 -3.68 12.49 -6.35
CA LYS A 10 -4.31 13.63 -7.02
C LYS A 10 -3.57 14.93 -6.63
N ASN A 11 -4.28 15.98 -6.21
CA ASN A 11 -3.69 17.26 -5.79
C ASN A 11 -3.28 17.32 -4.30
N LYS A 12 -3.28 16.19 -3.59
CA LYS A 12 -2.93 16.14 -2.16
C LYS A 12 -1.68 15.30 -1.91
N LYS A 13 -1.00 15.59 -0.80
CA LYS A 13 0.21 14.88 -0.36
C LYS A 13 0.03 14.40 1.07
N ILE A 14 0.58 13.23 1.39
CA ILE A 14 0.59 12.69 2.76
C ILE A 14 1.98 12.13 3.08
N ARG A 15 2.46 12.41 4.29
CA ARG A 15 3.70 11.82 4.82
C ARG A 15 3.38 10.48 5.47
N ILE A 16 3.98 9.42 4.96
CA ILE A 16 3.85 8.06 5.47
C ILE A 16 5.18 7.66 6.09
N ASP A 17 5.13 7.13 7.31
CA ASP A 17 6.27 6.48 7.94
C ASP A 17 6.08 4.98 7.72
N ALA A 18 6.95 4.39 6.91
CA ALA A 18 6.85 3.02 6.46
C ALA A 18 8.15 2.28 6.70
N GLU A 19 8.07 1.02 7.10
CA GLU A 19 9.23 0.17 7.21
C GLU A 19 9.69 -0.24 5.80
N ASP A 20 10.95 0.06 5.50
CA ASP A 20 11.58 -0.37 4.26
C ASP A 20 11.80 -1.88 4.27
N CYS A 21 11.15 -2.57 3.35
CA CYS A 21 11.28 -4.00 3.18
C CYS A 21 12.62 -4.32 2.51
N GLY A 22 13.58 -4.82 3.29
CA GLY A 22 14.77 -5.47 2.76
C GLY A 22 14.44 -6.75 1.96
N CYS A 23 15.41 -7.32 1.26
CA CYS A 23 15.23 -8.45 0.34
C CYS A 23 14.40 -9.61 0.91
N PHE A 24 14.60 -9.98 2.18
CA PHE A 24 13.85 -11.07 2.82
C PHE A 24 12.41 -10.70 3.18
N LYS A 25 12.17 -9.47 3.65
CA LYS A 25 10.83 -9.01 4.05
C LYS A 25 9.93 -8.69 2.86
N LYS A 26 10.52 -8.48 1.67
CA LYS A 26 9.81 -8.31 0.40
C LYS A 26 8.97 -9.55 0.04
N PHE A 27 9.41 -10.75 0.41
CA PHE A 27 8.69 -11.99 0.14
C PHE A 27 7.58 -12.27 1.16
N SER A 28 7.79 -11.92 2.44
CA SER A 28 6.80 -12.18 3.48
C SER A 28 5.71 -11.10 3.55
N GLY A 29 6.05 -9.84 3.28
CA GLY A 29 5.15 -8.71 3.44
C GLY A 29 4.40 -8.72 4.77
N LEU A 30 3.08 -8.56 4.72
CA LEU A 30 2.18 -8.64 5.89
C LEU A 30 1.79 -10.07 6.31
N MET A 31 2.27 -11.12 5.64
CA MET A 31 1.90 -12.51 5.97
C MET A 31 2.25 -12.85 7.42
N PHE A 32 1.38 -13.64 8.07
CA PHE A 32 1.51 -14.12 9.45
C PHE A 32 1.62 -13.02 10.54
N SER A 33 1.53 -11.75 10.16
CA SER A 33 1.49 -10.65 11.13
C SER A 33 0.12 -10.56 11.80
N LYS A 34 0.10 -10.01 13.02
CA LYS A 34 -1.15 -9.68 13.72
C LYS A 34 -1.60 -8.28 13.33
N ARG A 35 -2.89 -8.11 13.00
CA ARG A 35 -3.49 -6.83 12.55
C ARG A 35 -3.07 -5.63 13.40
N GLU A 36 -3.04 -5.79 14.72
CA GLU A 36 -2.76 -4.71 15.68
C GLU A 36 -1.29 -4.28 15.72
N LYS A 37 -0.38 -5.22 15.40
CA LYS A 37 1.08 -4.99 15.38
C LYS A 37 1.61 -4.74 13.97
N ALA A 38 0.77 -4.89 12.96
CA ALA A 38 1.14 -4.70 11.58
C ALA A 38 1.55 -3.25 11.32
N GLU A 39 2.78 -3.07 10.88
CA GLU A 39 3.31 -1.77 10.46
C GLU A 39 3.04 -1.54 8.96
N ILE A 40 3.22 -0.29 8.53
CA ILE A 40 3.14 0.06 7.12
C ILE A 40 4.43 -0.38 6.46
N LEU A 41 4.33 -1.10 5.34
CA LEU A 41 5.48 -1.61 4.61
C LEU A 41 5.69 -0.82 3.32
N LEU A 42 6.96 -0.54 2.99
CA LEU A 42 7.39 0.05 1.73
C LEU A 42 8.26 -0.97 0.99
N PHE A 43 7.85 -1.28 -0.24
CA PHE A 43 8.60 -2.12 -1.16
C PHE A 43 9.12 -1.22 -2.28
N ASP A 44 10.44 -1.03 -2.34
CA ASP A 44 11.11 -0.27 -3.39
C ASP A 44 11.81 -1.21 -4.37
N PHE A 45 11.61 -0.99 -5.66
CA PHE A 45 12.18 -1.79 -6.74
C PHE A 45 13.00 -0.88 -7.66
N ASP A 46 14.18 -1.34 -8.05
CA ASP A 46 15.10 -0.56 -8.89
C ASP A 46 14.54 -0.34 -10.31
N GLU A 47 13.74 -1.30 -10.78
CA GLU A 47 13.17 -1.29 -12.13
C GLU A 47 11.65 -1.13 -12.12
N LYS A 48 11.16 -0.40 -13.12
CA LYS A 48 9.73 -0.17 -13.37
C LYS A 48 9.06 -1.48 -13.78
N GLN A 49 8.13 -1.97 -12.96
CA GLN A 49 7.48 -3.26 -13.18
C GLN A 49 6.02 -3.27 -12.74
N LYS A 50 5.26 -4.30 -13.16
CA LYS A 50 3.91 -4.53 -12.64
C LYS A 50 4.02 -5.30 -11.32
N ILE A 51 4.17 -4.57 -10.22
CA ILE A 51 4.28 -5.13 -8.87
C ILE A 51 2.94 -5.78 -8.49
N ARG A 52 2.87 -7.11 -8.60
CA ARG A 52 1.69 -7.90 -8.25
C ARG A 52 1.85 -8.46 -6.85
N ILE A 53 0.75 -8.51 -6.12
CA ILE A 53 0.73 -9.05 -4.77
C ILE A 53 -0.44 -10.03 -4.60
N HIS A 54 -0.30 -10.89 -3.61
CA HIS A 54 -1.37 -11.73 -3.09
C HIS A 54 -1.51 -11.47 -1.60
N SER A 55 -2.63 -11.90 -1.02
CA SER A 55 -2.86 -11.83 0.43
C SER A 55 -3.15 -13.19 1.05
N PHE A 56 -2.64 -14.26 0.44
CA PHE A 56 -2.51 -15.57 1.10
C PHE A 56 -1.76 -15.38 2.42
N PHE A 57 -2.31 -15.90 3.52
CA PHE A 57 -1.76 -15.77 4.89
C PHE A 57 -1.77 -14.35 5.51
N VAL A 58 -2.53 -13.41 4.94
CA VAL A 58 -2.84 -12.11 5.58
C VAL A 58 -4.28 -12.15 6.08
N PHE A 59 -4.47 -12.22 7.40
CA PHE A 59 -5.79 -12.42 8.04
C PHE A 59 -6.59 -11.12 8.27
N TYR A 60 -6.25 -10.04 7.57
CA TYR A 60 -6.94 -8.75 7.70
C TYR A 60 -6.81 -7.93 6.40
N PRO A 61 -7.73 -6.98 6.15
CA PRO A 61 -7.65 -6.15 4.96
C PRO A 61 -6.57 -5.07 5.10
N PHE A 62 -5.98 -4.68 3.97
CA PHE A 62 -4.98 -3.63 3.88
C PHE A 62 -5.17 -2.81 2.61
N ILE A 63 -4.58 -1.62 2.57
CA ILE A 63 -4.58 -0.76 1.39
C ILE A 63 -3.25 -0.95 0.68
N ALA A 64 -3.29 -1.38 -0.58
CA ALA A 64 -2.15 -1.41 -1.47
C ALA A 64 -2.11 -0.10 -2.27
N VAL A 65 -0.99 0.61 -2.19
CA VAL A 65 -0.75 1.88 -2.90
C VAL A 65 0.47 1.73 -3.79
N TRP A 66 0.27 1.70 -5.10
CA TRP A 66 1.36 1.61 -6.07
C TRP A 66 1.81 3.01 -6.47
N LEU A 67 3.13 3.23 -6.50
CA LEU A 67 3.72 4.54 -6.77
C LEU A 67 4.72 4.50 -7.93
N ASP A 68 4.84 5.61 -8.63
CA ASP A 68 5.91 5.83 -9.60
C ASP A 68 7.24 6.26 -8.93
N ASP A 69 8.24 6.52 -9.76
CA ASP A 69 9.57 7.01 -9.38
C ASP A 69 9.51 8.31 -8.56
N LYS A 70 8.50 9.15 -8.83
CA LYS A 70 8.25 10.42 -8.16
C LYS A 70 7.26 10.31 -6.99
N ASN A 71 7.01 9.12 -6.47
CA ASN A 71 6.08 8.85 -5.35
C ASN A 71 4.64 9.34 -5.63
N ARG A 72 4.23 9.43 -6.89
CA ARG A 72 2.85 9.68 -7.29
C ARG A 72 2.11 8.36 -7.34
N THR A 73 0.92 8.33 -6.76
CA THR A 73 0.06 7.15 -6.76
C THR A 73 -0.40 6.83 -8.17
N VAL A 74 0.02 5.67 -8.65
CA VAL A 74 -0.34 5.09 -9.94
C VAL A 74 -1.66 4.33 -9.84
N ASP A 75 -1.83 3.57 -8.76
CA ASP A 75 -3.04 2.83 -8.49
C ASP A 75 -3.21 2.62 -6.99
N LEU A 76 -4.43 2.33 -6.56
CA LEU A 76 -4.75 2.09 -5.16
C LEU A 76 -5.91 1.09 -5.04
N LYS A 77 -5.75 0.10 -4.17
CA LYS A 77 -6.77 -0.92 -3.93
C LYS A 77 -6.86 -1.29 -2.46
N ILE A 78 -8.07 -1.60 -2.00
CA ILE A 78 -8.26 -2.32 -0.75
C ILE A 78 -8.14 -3.81 -1.07
N VAL A 79 -7.19 -4.49 -0.45
CA VAL A 79 -6.94 -5.92 -0.62
C VAL A 79 -7.50 -6.63 0.60
N ASN A 80 -8.45 -7.53 0.36
CA ASN A 80 -9.06 -8.34 1.41
C ASN A 80 -8.19 -9.57 1.72
N PRO A 81 -8.36 -10.22 2.88
CA PRO A 81 -7.72 -11.50 3.18
C PRO A 81 -7.95 -12.54 2.07
N PHE A 82 -6.95 -13.39 1.82
CA PHE A 82 -7.05 -14.50 0.85
C PHE A 82 -7.39 -14.07 -0.58
N THR A 83 -7.08 -12.82 -0.95
CA THR A 83 -7.14 -12.37 -2.33
C THR A 83 -5.98 -12.99 -3.11
N PRO A 84 -6.25 -13.80 -4.14
CA PRO A 84 -5.20 -14.53 -4.85
C PRO A 84 -4.31 -13.60 -5.67
N TYR A 85 -4.86 -12.45 -6.08
CA TYR A 85 -4.18 -11.55 -6.99
C TYR A 85 -4.69 -10.11 -6.88
N ALA A 86 -3.78 -9.17 -6.65
CA ALA A 86 -3.99 -7.75 -6.83
C ALA A 86 -2.85 -7.15 -7.65
N SER A 87 -3.20 -6.47 -8.74
CA SER A 87 -2.26 -5.86 -9.66
C SER A 87 -2.58 -4.39 -9.87
N PRO A 88 -1.56 -3.53 -10.07
CA PRO A 88 -1.76 -2.15 -10.46
C PRO A 88 -2.22 -2.06 -11.91
N LYS A 89 -2.91 -0.96 -12.23
CA LYS A 89 -3.27 -0.60 -13.62
C LYS A 89 -2.05 -0.32 -14.51
N LYS A 90 -0.95 0.20 -13.98
CA LYS A 90 0.28 0.54 -14.72
C LYS A 90 1.51 0.09 -13.96
N SER A 91 2.62 -0.07 -14.69
CA SER A 91 3.92 -0.38 -14.07
C SER A 91 4.38 0.77 -13.15
N CYS A 92 5.00 0.40 -12.05
CA CYS A 92 5.35 1.24 -10.92
C CYS A 92 6.74 0.83 -10.39
N PHE A 93 7.28 1.66 -9.50
CA PHE A 93 8.57 1.42 -8.85
C PHE A 93 8.41 1.00 -7.39
N ARG A 94 7.31 1.44 -6.75
CA ARG A 94 7.11 1.21 -5.32
C ARG A 94 5.71 0.72 -5.03
N LEU A 95 5.60 -0.05 -3.96
CA LEU A 95 4.33 -0.44 -3.36
C LEU A 95 4.37 -0.09 -1.87
N ILE A 96 3.28 0.45 -1.36
CA ILE A 96 3.05 0.60 0.08
C ILE A 96 1.88 -0.29 0.48
N GLU A 97 2.09 -1.12 1.49
CA GLU A 97 1.03 -1.89 2.13
C GLU A 97 0.67 -1.25 3.47
N ILE A 98 -0.57 -0.77 3.59
CA ILE A 98 -1.08 -0.08 4.78
C ILE A 98 -2.11 -0.98 5.44
N PRO A 99 -1.77 -1.69 6.54
CA PRO A 99 -2.72 -2.55 7.24
C PRO A 99 -3.90 -1.72 7.76
N ILE A 100 -5.14 -2.23 7.67
CA ILE A 100 -6.32 -1.52 8.22
C ILE A 100 -6.44 -1.86 9.71
N ASN A 101 -5.91 -0.98 10.56
CA ASN A 101 -5.94 -1.11 12.02
C ASN A 101 -6.09 0.27 12.70
N ARG A 102 -6.07 0.32 14.05
CA ARG A 102 -6.22 1.59 14.79
C ARG A 102 -5.08 2.58 14.52
N SER A 103 -3.84 2.09 14.42
CA SER A 103 -2.64 2.93 14.23
C SER A 103 -2.59 3.63 12.87
N THR A 104 -3.16 3.02 11.83
CA THR A 104 -3.14 3.55 10.46
C THR A 104 -4.42 4.30 10.07
N LYS A 105 -5.33 4.57 11.04
CA LYS A 105 -6.64 5.20 10.81
C LYS A 105 -6.54 6.52 10.03
N LYS A 106 -5.48 7.30 10.24
CA LYS A 106 -5.25 8.56 9.50
C LYS A 106 -5.04 8.34 7.99
N TYR A 107 -4.32 7.27 7.61
CA TYR A 107 -4.06 6.93 6.22
C TYR A 107 -5.30 6.33 5.55
N GLN A 108 -6.04 5.50 6.29
CA GLN A 108 -7.33 4.98 5.84
C GLN A 108 -8.28 6.12 5.49
N GLN A 109 -8.44 7.11 6.36
CA GLN A 109 -9.29 8.26 6.06
C GLN A 109 -8.82 9.05 4.83
N PHE A 110 -7.50 9.20 4.63
CA PHE A 110 -6.96 9.90 3.48
C PHE A 110 -7.25 9.18 2.15
N PHE A 111 -7.11 7.85 2.11
CA PHE A 111 -7.26 7.06 0.90
C PHE A 111 -8.69 6.54 0.66
N ILE A 112 -9.38 6.04 1.70
CA ILE A 112 -10.73 5.44 1.60
C ILE A 112 -11.82 6.49 1.37
N LYS A 113 -11.79 7.63 2.08
CA LYS A 113 -12.77 8.71 1.82
C LYS A 113 -12.74 9.16 0.35
N LYS A 114 -11.57 9.05 -0.28
CA LYS A 114 -11.37 9.44 -1.68
C LYS A 114 -11.66 8.33 -2.70
N LEU A 115 -11.69 7.07 -2.29
CA LEU A 115 -12.24 5.97 -3.10
C LEU A 115 -13.75 6.19 -3.29
N HIS A 116 -14.48 6.47 -2.22
CA HIS A 116 -15.93 6.75 -2.29
C HIS A 116 -16.25 8.07 -3.00
N SER A 117 -15.47 9.13 -2.77
CA SER A 117 -15.68 10.41 -3.48
C SER A 117 -15.41 10.36 -4.99
N SER A 118 -14.74 9.32 -5.51
CA SER A 118 -14.50 9.16 -6.95
C SER A 118 -15.58 8.30 -7.64
N SER A 119 -16.54 7.77 -6.88
CA SER A 119 -17.68 6.99 -7.40
C SER A 119 -18.98 7.80 -7.46
N VAL A 120 -18.94 9.09 -7.14
CA VAL A 120 -20.09 10.02 -7.13
C VAL A 120 -19.93 11.15 -8.15
N GLU A 121 -18.88 11.12 -8.98
CA GLU A 121 -18.69 12.03 -10.13
C GLU A 121 -18.95 11.28 -11.45
N ILE A 122 -20.11 10.61 -11.56
CA ILE A 122 -20.68 10.12 -12.83
C ILE A 122 -22.10 10.66 -12.94
#